data_AF-A0A7X8JA95-F1
#
_entry.id   AF-A0A7X8JA95-F1
#
_cell.length_a   1.000
_cell.length_b   1.000
_cell.length_c   1.000
_cell.angle_alpha   90.00
_cell.angle_beta   90.00
_cell.angle_gamma   90.00
#
_symmetry.space_group_name_H-M   'P 1'
#
loop_
_entity.id
_entity.type
_entity.pdbx_description
1 polymer ?
#
loop_
_entity_poly.entity_id
_entity_poly.type
_entity_poly.pdbx_seq_one_letter_code
_entity_poly.pdbx_strand_id
1 'polypeptide(L)'
;SQINGLNQGNRNANDGIALAQTAEGALDEVHSMLQRIRTLSVRSANGTNTTDDRASIQAEVKELSDEITRIACKTTFGGHKI
;
A
#
# COMPACT_ATOMS: atom_id res chain seq x y z
N SER A 1 31.04 -2.20 28.65
CA SER A 1 29.92 -1.36 28.16
C SER A 1 29.87 -1.17 26.65
N GLN A 2 30.98 -1.05 25.91
CA GLN A 2 30.94 -0.87 24.44
C GLN A 2 30.34 -2.07 23.67
N ILE A 3 30.71 -3.30 24.03
CA ILE A 3 30.17 -4.52 23.38
C ILE A 3 28.65 -4.62 23.54
N ASN A 4 28.12 -4.32 24.74
CA ASN A 4 26.68 -4.31 24.98
C ASN A 4 25.96 -3.20 24.18
N GLY A 5 26.59 -2.04 24.04
CA GLY A 5 26.08 -0.95 23.20
C GLY A 5 26.03 -1.33 21.71
N LEU A 6 27.10 -1.96 21.20
CA LEU A 6 27.16 -2.46 19.82
C LEU A 6 26.10 -3.55 19.56
N ASN A 7 25.90 -4.48 20.50
CA ASN A 7 24.86 -5.50 20.39
C ASN A 7 23.45 -4.89 20.37
N GLN A 8 23.19 -3.85 21.18
CA GLN A 8 21.92 -3.13 21.12
C GLN A 8 21.76 -2.36 19.81
N GLY A 9 22.82 -1.70 19.33
CA GLY A 9 22.81 -1.00 18.05
C GLY A 9 22.48 -1.93 16.88
N ASN A 10 23.06 -3.13 16.86
CA ASN A 10 22.74 -4.15 15.86
C ASN A 10 21.27 -4.57 15.93
N ARG A 11 20.70 -4.77 17.13
CA ARG A 11 19.26 -5.10 17.26
C ARG A 11 18.38 -3.97 16.73
N ASN A 12 18.65 -2.73 17.12
CA ASN A 12 17.91 -1.57 16.64
C ASN A 12 17.99 -1.42 15.11
N ALA A 13 19.14 -1.70 14.50
CA ALA A 13 19.30 -1.67 13.05
C ALA A 13 18.47 -2.77 12.36
N ASN A 14 18.45 -3.99 12.92
CA ASN A 14 17.61 -5.08 12.41
C ASN A 14 16.11 -4.75 12.52
N ASP A 15 15.67 -4.15 13.63
CA ASP A 15 14.29 -3.71 13.80
C ASP A 15 13.92 -2.62 12.78
N GLY A 16 14.83 -1.68 12.51
CA GLY A 16 14.66 -0.66 11.47
C GLY A 16 14.56 -1.24 10.06
N ILE A 17 15.34 -2.28 9.75
CA ILE A 17 15.25 -3.00 8.47
C ILE A 17 13.89 -3.70 8.36
N ALA A 18 13.46 -4.41 9.41
CA ALA A 18 12.19 -5.13 9.40
C ALA A 18 10.98 -4.17 9.29
N LEU A 19 11.05 -3.00 9.93
CA LEU A 19 10.10 -1.91 9.78
C LEU A 19 10.01 -1.45 8.33
N ALA A 20 11.17 -1.14 7.72
CA ALA A 20 11.23 -0.67 6.33
C ALA A 20 10.67 -1.71 5.35
N GLN A 21 10.99 -2.99 5.54
CA GLN A 21 10.46 -4.09 4.72
C GLN A 21 8.93 -4.23 4.85
N THR A 22 8.39 -4.04 6.05
CA THR A 22 6.93 -4.07 6.25
C THR A 22 6.25 -2.91 5.53
N ALA A 23 6.85 -1.72 5.60
CA ALA A 23 6.36 -0.56 4.87
C ALA A 23 6.47 -0.74 3.35
N GLU A 24 7.59 -1.30 2.85
CA GLU A 24 7.81 -1.60 1.43
C GLU A 24 6.76 -2.57 0.89
N GLY A 25 6.49 -3.68 1.58
CA GLY A 25 5.45 -4.62 1.16
C GLY A 25 4.05 -4.01 1.11
N ALA A 26 3.72 -3.14 2.07
CA ALA A 26 2.44 -2.40 2.04
C ALA A 26 2.37 -1.41 0.86
N LEU A 27 3.47 -0.75 0.52
CA LEU A 27 3.56 0.16 -0.61
C LEU A 27 3.49 -0.56 -1.96
N ASP A 28 4.02 -1.77 -2.07
CA ASP A 28 3.92 -2.59 -3.29
C ASP A 28 2.47 -2.98 -3.60
N GLU A 29 1.68 -3.32 -2.57
CA GLU A 29 0.23 -3.58 -2.72
C GLU A 29 -0.52 -2.31 -3.14
N VAL A 30 -0.23 -1.17 -2.51
CA VAL A 30 -0.81 0.13 -2.90
C VAL A 30 -0.44 0.49 -4.34
N HIS A 31 0.82 0.30 -4.73
CA HIS A 31 1.29 0.56 -6.08
C HIS A 31 0.54 -0.30 -7.10
N SER A 32 0.36 -1.60 -6.82
CA SER A 32 -0.38 -2.52 -7.68
C SER A 32 -1.84 -2.10 -7.87
N MET A 33 -2.52 -1.68 -6.80
CA MET A 33 -3.88 -1.15 -6.88
C MET A 33 -3.97 0.17 -7.66
N LEU A 34 -3.01 1.07 -7.49
CA LEU A 34 -2.97 2.32 -8.27
C LEU A 34 -2.77 2.05 -9.78
N GLN A 35 -1.96 1.07 -10.15
CA GLN A 35 -1.83 0.65 -11.56
C GLN A 35 -3.15 0.09 -12.11
N ARG A 36 -3.91 -0.64 -11.29
CA ARG A 36 -5.25 -1.11 -11.64
C ARG A 36 -6.23 0.06 -11.83
N ILE A 37 -6.27 1.02 -10.90
CA ILE A 37 -7.08 2.24 -11.02
C ILE A 37 -6.73 3.01 -12.30
N ARG A 38 -5.44 3.13 -12.64
CA ARG A 38 -5.00 3.78 -13.89
C ARG A 38 -5.54 3.06 -15.11
N THR A 39 -5.48 1.73 -15.14
CA THR A 39 -6.01 0.92 -16.24
C THR A 39 -7.52 1.10 -16.39
N LEU A 40 -8.24 1.09 -15.28
CA LEU A 40 -9.68 1.34 -15.22
C LEU A 40 -10.04 2.75 -15.71
N SER A 41 -9.25 3.76 -15.34
CA SER A 41 -9.45 5.15 -15.77
C SER A 41 -9.30 5.31 -17.29
N VAL A 42 -8.26 4.71 -17.86
CA VAL A 42 -8.05 4.67 -19.32
C VAL A 42 -9.19 3.91 -20.01
N ARG A 43 -9.61 2.78 -19.43
CA ARG A 43 -10.76 2.02 -19.95
C ARG A 43 -12.02 2.89 -19.95
N SER A 44 -12.33 3.58 -18.85
CA SER A 44 -13.52 4.45 -18.70
C SER A 44 -13.56 5.59 -19.73
N ALA A 45 -12.39 6.15 -20.06
CA ALA A 45 -12.24 7.21 -21.05
C ALA A 45 -12.47 6.75 -22.51
N ASN A 46 -12.62 5.45 -22.76
CA ASN A 46 -12.97 4.95 -24.09
C ASN A 46 -14.43 5.33 -24.44
N GLY A 47 -14.60 6.05 -25.55
CA GLY A 47 -15.88 6.61 -25.98
C GLY A 47 -16.97 5.60 -26.33
N THR A 48 -16.65 4.31 -26.44
CA THR A 48 -17.62 3.24 -26.70
C THR A 48 -18.30 2.69 -25.44
N ASN A 49 -17.84 3.05 -24.25
CA ASN A 49 -18.46 2.58 -23.01
C ASN A 49 -19.83 3.21 -22.79
N THR A 50 -20.76 2.38 -22.35
CA THR A 50 -22.07 2.84 -21.86
C THR A 50 -21.96 3.50 -20.49
N THR A 51 -23.04 4.12 -20.03
CA THR A 51 -23.10 4.67 -18.67
C THR A 51 -22.99 3.56 -17.61
N ASP A 52 -23.56 2.39 -17.87
CA ASP A 52 -23.51 1.25 -16.94
C ASP A 52 -22.09 0.66 -16.84
N ASP A 53 -21.35 0.62 -17.97
CA ASP A 53 -19.94 0.24 -17.97
C ASP A 53 -19.11 1.21 -17.12
N ARG A 54 -19.34 2.52 -17.27
CA ARG A 54 -18.65 3.55 -16.48
C ARG A 54 -19.01 3.45 -14.99
N ALA A 55 -20.26 3.15 -14.66
CA ALA A 55 -20.70 2.95 -13.27
C ALA A 55 -20.02 1.73 -12.64
N SER A 56 -19.91 0.63 -13.37
CA SER A 56 -19.23 -0.60 -12.91
C SER A 56 -17.73 -0.36 -12.70
N ILE A 57 -17.08 0.36 -13.62
CA ILE A 57 -15.68 0.76 -13.47
C ILE A 57 -15.49 1.65 -12.23
N GLN A 58 -16.40 2.61 -12.02
CA GLN A 58 -16.32 3.50 -10.86
C GLN A 58 -16.50 2.76 -9.53
N ALA A 59 -17.33 1.70 -9.50
CA ALA A 59 -17.45 0.84 -8.33
C ALA A 59 -16.12 0.14 -8.01
N GLU A 60 -15.46 -0.46 -9.01
CA GLU A 60 -14.15 -1.11 -8.81
C GLU A 60 -13.08 -0.10 -8.37
N VAL A 61 -13.05 1.11 -8.94
CA VAL A 61 -12.14 2.18 -8.50
C VAL A 61 -12.40 2.58 -7.04
N LYS A 62 -13.67 2.62 -6.61
CA LYS A 62 -14.02 2.93 -5.22
C LYS A 62 -13.51 1.84 -4.27
N GLU A 63 -13.74 0.57 -4.59
CA GLU A 63 -13.26 -0.55 -3.77
C GLU A 63 -11.74 -0.53 -3.62
N LEU A 64 -11.01 -0.30 -4.73
CA LEU A 64 -9.55 -0.17 -4.69
C LEU A 64 -9.09 1.04 -3.85
N SER A 65 -9.82 2.16 -3.91
CA SER A 65 -9.49 3.36 -3.12
C SER A 65 -9.72 3.14 -1.62
N ASP A 66 -10.82 2.45 -1.27
CA ASP A 66 -11.12 2.07 0.10
C ASP A 66 -10.05 1.11 0.65
N GLU A 67 -9.59 0.17 -0.18
CA GLU A 67 -8.55 -0.79 0.20
C GLU A 67 -7.16 -0.14 0.35
N ILE A 68 -6.78 0.78 -0.54
CA ILE A 68 -5.59 1.62 -0.37
C ILE A 68 -5.64 2.36 0.98
N THR A 69 -6.79 2.97 1.28
CA THR A 69 -6.98 3.68 2.56
C THR A 69 -6.87 2.74 3.76
N ARG A 70 -7.40 1.51 3.64
CA ARG A 70 -7.28 0.48 4.67
C ARG A 70 -5.82 0.13 4.93
N ILE A 71 -5.04 -0.17 3.88
CA ILE A 71 -3.61 -0.49 4.00
C ILE A 71 -2.87 0.68 4.65
N ALA A 72 -3.08 1.91 4.17
CA ALA A 72 -2.45 3.11 4.74
C ALA A 72 -2.80 3.31 6.23
N CYS A 73 -4.02 2.98 6.67
CA CYS A 73 -4.44 3.20 8.06
C CYS A 73 -4.16 2.04 9.01
N LYS A 74 -3.90 0.84 8.48
CA LYS A 74 -3.83 -0.43 9.24
C LYS A 74 -2.50 -1.14 9.13
N THR A 75 -1.56 -0.67 8.32
CA THR A 75 -0.20 -1.24 8.31
C THR A 75 0.46 -0.96 9.67
N THR A 76 0.98 -2.01 10.30
CA THR A 76 1.59 -1.93 11.64
C THR A 76 2.85 -2.77 11.73
N PHE A 77 3.84 -2.28 12.46
CA PHE A 77 5.03 -3.03 12.87
C PHE A 77 5.22 -2.90 14.38
N GLY A 78 5.45 -4.01 15.09
CA GLY A 78 5.64 -3.99 16.54
C GLY A 78 4.49 -3.31 17.32
N GLY A 79 3.25 -3.41 16.82
CA GLY A 79 2.06 -2.77 17.41
C GLY A 79 1.89 -1.28 17.11
N HIS A 80 2.82 -0.66 16.38
CA HIS A 80 2.76 0.75 16.00
C HIS A 80 2.32 0.87 14.55
N LYS A 81 1.41 1.81 14.27
CA LYS A 81 1.06 2.16 12.89
C LYS A 81 2.26 2.81 12.21
N ILE A 82 2.48 2.44 10.96
CA ILE A 82 3.50 3.02 10.08
C ILE A 82 2.83 3.85 8.99
#